data_AF-A0A940UAK7-F1
#
_entry.id   AF-A0A940UAK7-F1
#
_cell.length_a   1.000
_cell.length_b   1.000
_cell.length_c   1.000
_cell.angle_alpha   90.00
_cell.angle_beta   90.00
_cell.angle_gamma   90.00
#
_symmetry.space_group_name_H-M   'P 1'
#
loop_
_entity.id
_entity.type
_entity.pdbx_description
1 polymer ?
#
loop_
_entity_poly.entity_id
_entity_poly.type
_entity_poly.pdbx_seq_one_letter_code
_entity_poly.pdbx_strand_id
1 'polypeptide(L)'
;MSSVESRFYGMASGTLSTMRITGTTFSMGIALLIFSIYLGKVQITPETYPVFLKCIKLTFALSTVLCFGGVFASLARGNIR
;
A
#
# COMPACT_ATOMS: atom_id res chain seq x y z
N MET A 1 5.00 21.80 -2.02
CA MET A 1 4.89 22.63 -3.23
C MET A 1 5.84 23.84 -3.21
N SER A 2 6.34 24.30 -2.05
CA SER A 2 7.40 25.33 -1.96
C SER A 2 8.83 24.87 -2.28
N SER A 3 9.05 23.60 -2.65
CA SER A 3 10.39 23.05 -2.92
C SER A 3 10.71 22.89 -4.42
N VAL A 4 9.84 23.36 -5.33
CA VAL A 4 10.06 23.24 -6.79
C VAL A 4 9.67 24.54 -7.49
N GLU A 5 10.53 25.00 -8.40
CA GLU A 5 10.36 26.21 -9.19
C GLU A 5 9.19 26.08 -10.18
N SER A 6 8.47 27.18 -10.44
CA SER A 6 7.14 27.14 -11.08
C SER A 6 7.10 26.50 -12.47
N ARG A 7 8.24 26.48 -13.15
CA ARG A 7 8.43 25.89 -14.48
C ARG A 7 8.34 24.36 -14.49
N PHE A 8 8.53 23.71 -13.34
CA PHE A 8 8.53 22.24 -13.21
C PHE A 8 7.29 21.68 -12.51
N TYR A 9 6.26 22.50 -12.21
CA TYR A 9 5.03 22.01 -11.58
C TYR A 9 4.35 20.89 -12.39
N GLY A 10 4.45 20.91 -13.72
CA GLY A 10 3.93 19.83 -14.57
C GLY A 10 4.62 18.49 -14.31
N MET A 11 5.96 18.49 -14.24
CA MET A 11 6.73 17.27 -13.93
C MET A 11 6.57 16.86 -12.46
N ALA A 12 6.60 17.82 -11.53
CA ALA A 12 6.42 17.55 -10.11
C ALA A 12 5.05 16.95 -9.82
N SER A 13 3.98 17.47 -10.44
CA SER A 13 2.62 16.92 -10.33
C SER A 13 2.53 15.52 -10.92
N GLY A 14 3.20 15.28 -12.06
CA GLY A 14 3.31 13.94 -12.67
C GLY A 14 3.96 12.94 -11.73
N THR A 15 5.14 13.25 -11.18
CA THR A 15 5.86 12.39 -10.23
C THR A 15 5.07 12.16 -8.94
N LEU A 16 4.34 13.16 -8.45
CA LEU A 16 3.53 13.03 -7.25
C LEU A 16 2.30 12.15 -7.49
N SER A 17 1.71 12.24 -8.69
CA SER A 17 0.61 11.38 -9.13
C SER A 17 1.06 9.93 -9.28
N THR A 18 2.21 9.67 -9.89
CA THR A 18 2.75 8.32 -10.01
C THR A 18 3.04 7.72 -8.64
N MET A 19 3.66 8.46 -7.72
CA MET A 19 3.97 7.96 -6.38
C MET A 19 2.70 7.57 -5.59
N ARG A 20 1.60 8.33 -5.72
CA ARG A 20 0.31 7.95 -5.11
C ARG A 20 -0.27 6.69 -5.72
N ILE A 21 -0.28 6.61 -7.06
CA ILE A 21 -0.85 5.47 -7.78
C ILE A 21 -0.05 4.21 -7.43
N THR A 22 1.27 4.27 -7.49
CA THR A 22 2.16 3.15 -7.11
C THR A 22 1.90 2.69 -5.68
N GLY A 23 1.78 3.60 -4.71
CA GLY A 23 1.47 3.24 -3.32
C GLY A 23 0.12 2.53 -3.18
N THR A 24 -0.90 3.05 -3.87
CA THR A 24 -2.27 2.49 -3.83
C THR A 24 -2.32 1.11 -4.49
N THR A 25 -1.73 0.97 -5.69
CA THR A 25 -1.66 -0.30 -6.42
C THR A 25 -0.86 -1.34 -5.65
N PHE A 26 0.21 -0.94 -4.96
CA PHE A 26 1.00 -1.85 -4.14
C PHE A 26 0.21 -2.38 -2.93
N SER A 27 -0.46 -1.49 -2.19
CA SER A 27 -1.31 -1.91 -1.06
C SER A 27 -2.47 -2.80 -1.51
N MET A 28 -3.11 -2.44 -2.63
CA MET A 28 -4.21 -3.23 -3.20
C MET A 28 -3.72 -4.59 -3.71
N GLY A 29 -2.54 -4.64 -4.32
CA GLY A 29 -1.91 -5.87 -4.79
C GLY A 29 -1.59 -6.85 -3.65
N ILE A 30 -1.10 -6.36 -2.51
CA ILE A 30 -0.87 -7.18 -1.31
C ILE A 30 -2.20 -7.74 -0.78
N ALA A 31 -3.24 -6.91 -0.71
CA ALA A 31 -4.56 -7.36 -0.28
C ALA A 31 -5.10 -8.44 -1.23
N LEU A 32 -4.98 -8.26 -2.54
CA LEU A 32 -5.40 -9.23 -3.55
C LEU A 32 -4.59 -10.53 -3.51
N LEU A 33 -3.28 -10.49 -3.24
CA LEU A 33 -2.46 -11.68 -3.05
C LEU A 33 -2.93 -12.49 -1.84
N ILE A 34 -3.21 -11.83 -0.73
CA ILE A 34 -3.69 -12.50 0.49
C ILE A 34 -5.10 -13.04 0.27
N PHE A 35 -5.98 -12.28 -0.38
CA PHE A 35 -7.28 -12.81 -0.78
C PHE A 35 -7.16 -13.97 -1.76
N SER A 36 -6.24 -13.94 -2.73
CA SER A 36 -6.06 -15.03 -3.68
C SER A 36 -5.53 -16.30 -3.01
N ILE A 37 -4.58 -16.16 -2.07
CA ILE A 37 -3.99 -17.30 -1.34
C ILE A 37 -5.00 -17.92 -0.36
N TYR A 38 -5.79 -17.10 0.34
CA TYR A 38 -6.69 -17.58 1.39
C TYR A 38 -8.14 -17.82 0.95
N LEU A 39 -8.68 -16.98 0.07
CA LEU A 39 -10.06 -17.07 -0.42
C LEU A 39 -10.14 -17.94 -1.69
N GLY A 40 -9.11 -17.90 -2.53
CA GLY A 40 -9.04 -18.69 -3.75
C GLY A 40 -10.32 -18.62 -4.59
N LYS A 41 -10.75 -19.77 -5.13
CA LYS A 41 -11.94 -19.95 -5.98
C LYS A 41 -13.20 -20.34 -5.20
N VAL A 42 -13.29 -20.02 -3.91
CA VAL A 42 -14.41 -20.44 -3.06
C VAL A 42 -15.44 -19.30 -2.97
N GLN A 43 -16.68 -19.60 -3.36
CA GLN A 43 -17.81 -18.68 -3.18
C GLN A 43 -17.91 -18.25 -1.72
N ILE A 44 -18.23 -16.98 -1.48
CA ILE A 44 -18.46 -16.44 -0.13
C ILE A 44 -19.71 -17.13 0.44
N THR A 45 -19.54 -18.28 1.07
CA THR A 45 -20.56 -18.97 1.87
C THR A 45 -20.45 -18.54 3.34
N PRO A 46 -21.54 -18.60 4.12
CA PRO A 46 -21.56 -18.10 5.51
C PRO A 46 -20.57 -18.79 6.46
N GLU A 47 -20.04 -19.97 6.11
CA GLU A 47 -19.03 -20.69 6.91
C GLU A 47 -17.62 -20.10 6.81
N THR A 48 -17.30 -19.32 5.77
CA THR A 48 -15.98 -18.72 5.54
C THR A 48 -15.79 -17.34 6.18
N TYR A 49 -16.83 -16.78 6.80
CA TYR A 49 -16.76 -15.52 7.58
C TYR A 49 -15.61 -15.46 8.61
N PRO A 50 -15.38 -16.49 9.45
CA PRO A 50 -14.26 -16.47 10.40
C PRO A 50 -12.89 -16.51 9.71
N VAL A 51 -12.78 -17.18 8.56
CA VAL A 51 -11.54 -17.23 7.77
C VAL A 51 -11.26 -15.87 7.13
N PHE A 52 -12.29 -15.21 6.60
CA PHE A 52 -12.18 -13.85 6.05
C PHE A 52 -11.70 -12.84 7.09
N LEU A 53 -12.23 -12.89 8.32
CA LEU A 53 -11.77 -12.03 9.42
C LEU A 53 -10.30 -12.29 9.81
N LYS A 54 -9.85 -13.56 9.77
CA LYS A 54 -8.43 -13.87 9.98
C LYS A 54 -7.56 -13.31 8.84
N CYS A 55 -8.01 -13.39 7.59
CA CYS A 55 -7.29 -12.84 6.45
C CYS A 55 -7.14 -11.33 6.54
N ILE A 56 -8.20 -10.61 6.90
CA ILE A 56 -8.15 -9.16 7.09
C ILE A 56 -7.14 -8.79 8.18
N LYS A 57 -7.18 -9.47 9.34
CA LYS A 57 -6.20 -9.24 10.41
C LYS A 57 -4.77 -9.49 9.94
N LEU A 58 -4.55 -10.53 9.12
CA LEU A 58 -3.24 -10.89 8.60
C LEU A 58 -2.74 -9.87 7.55
N THR A 59 -3.60 -9.42 6.64
CA THR A 59 -3.33 -8.33 5.69
C THR A 59 -3.00 -7.04 6.42
N PHE A 60 -3.78 -6.70 7.44
CA PHE A 60 -3.57 -5.48 8.21
C PHE A 60 -2.27 -5.54 9.02
N ALA A 61 -1.95 -6.70 9.61
CA ALA A 61 -0.68 -6.91 10.31
C ALA A 61 0.51 -6.81 9.34
N LEU A 62 0.47 -7.49 8.19
CA LEU A 62 1.51 -7.42 7.18
C LEU A 62 1.69 -5.99 6.64
N SER A 63 0.59 -5.32 6.31
CA SER A 63 0.63 -3.94 5.84
C SER A 63 1.19 -3.01 6.92
N THR A 64 0.86 -3.24 8.20
CA THR A 64 1.41 -2.46 9.32
C THR A 64 2.92 -2.64 9.44
N VAL A 65 3.43 -3.88 9.38
CA VAL A 65 4.87 -4.15 9.45
C VAL A 65 5.60 -3.55 8.25
N LEU A 66 5.03 -3.70 7.05
CA LEU A 66 5.59 -3.14 5.82
C LEU A 66 5.60 -1.61 5.85
N CYS A 67 4.54 -1.00 6.37
CA CYS A 67 4.43 0.44 6.54
C CYS A 67 5.40 0.95 7.60
N PHE A 68 5.55 0.25 8.74
CA PHE A 68 6.56 0.58 9.74
C PHE A 68 7.98 0.50 9.16
N GLY A 69 8.32 -0.58 8.45
CA GLY A 69 9.61 -0.71 7.77
C GLY A 69 9.82 0.38 6.72
N GLY A 70 8.77 0.71 5.96
CA GLY A 70 8.76 1.81 4.99
C GLY A 70 8.93 3.17 5.65
N VAL A 71 8.35 3.41 6.82
CA VAL A 71 8.54 4.63 7.61
C VAL A 71 9.97 4.70 8.11
N PHE A 72 10.54 3.62 8.65
CA PHE A 72 11.95 3.59 9.03
C PHE A 72 12.89 3.84 7.86
N ALA A 73 12.62 3.23 6.69
CA ALA A 73 13.38 3.49 5.47
C ALA A 73 13.21 4.94 4.99
N SER A 74 12.00 5.50 5.08
CA SER A 74 11.69 6.89 4.74
C SER A 74 12.39 7.86 5.69
N LEU A 75 12.44 7.53 6.98
CA LEU A 75 13.11 8.31 8.03
C LEU A 75 14.63 8.22 7.92
N ALA A 76 15.17 7.03 7.64
CA ALA A 76 16.60 6.81 7.38
C ALA A 76 17.07 7.49 6.09
N ARG A 77 16.16 7.72 5.14
CA ARG A 77 16.39 8.56 3.96
C ARG A 77 16.43 10.06 4.27
N GLY A 78 16.32 10.42 5.55
CA GLY A 78 16.75 11.67 6.17
C GLY A 78 16.96 12.84 5.22
N ASN A 79 15.99 13.76 5.19
CA ASN A 79 16.18 15.18 4.87
C ASN A 79 17.21 15.47 3.76
N ILE A 80 17.01 14.86 2.59
CA ILE A 80 17.53 15.41 1.32
C ILE A 80 16.82 16.75 1.11
N ARG A 81 17.39 17.80 1.70
CA ARG A 81 17.08 19.22 1.46
C ARG A 81 17.43 19.58 0.04
#